data_AF-A0A356U8K2-F1
#
_entry.id   AF-A0A356U8K2-F1
#
_cell.length_a   1.000
_cell.length_b   1.000
_cell.length_c   1.000
_cell.angle_alpha   90.00
_cell.angle_beta   90.00
_cell.angle_gamma   90.00
#
_symmetry.space_group_name_H-M   'P 1'
#
loop_
_entity.id
_entity.type
_entity.pdbx_description
1 polymer ?
#
loop_
_entity_poly.entity_id
_entity_poly.type
_entity_poly.pdbx_seq_one_letter_code
_entity_poly.pdbx_strand_id
1 'polypeptide(L)'
;MRKSLVMLATFFLLFLMATPALADVNLNINGKSYQQTSQPRIEEGSTLVPVDLAGRVLGAEITVSDQNVNITNNGQTLTLTLDSIKATLNGETVNLPVAPRMENGEVMVPLRAVMESFKANVEWQGQTRTVAINYQEQRQGMTVEEMLAKSSETLVQYNTYKTKVDMKQQMEVNNPQAPGKKEKMDIKMDMDMFVQNKPMLIYGKTRAQVALPEGIDDTGMEAMDNEMLLNEQGMYITMPGQGWVKMTIPGVDMKALMEQSGSQDPLSSLKMLKDAGVIMSFGNDQQKDGCSYWVINVTMGADSMTQILQDALKQVPLPQAESTEINQVLAQLFKNMKADIVYSVWINQENFITDYMQLDSDVSINMQIPPEMAEQEEAVTMDMAMKQSAFYKIYDLDVPFTIPDVSKAVDMNEVLQNIN
;
A
#
# COMPACT_ATOMS: atom_id res chain seq x y z
N MET A 1 45.92 12.74 -55.63
CA MET A 1 44.70 11.91 -55.56
C MET A 1 44.74 11.08 -54.28
N ARG A 2 44.13 11.55 -53.18
CA ARG A 2 43.88 10.79 -51.92
C ARG A 2 43.32 11.68 -50.79
N LYS A 3 42.28 12.50 -51.02
CA LYS A 3 41.60 13.23 -49.91
C LYS A 3 40.08 13.47 -50.08
N SER A 4 39.40 12.86 -51.06
CA SER A 4 37.96 13.15 -51.32
C SER A 4 37.02 11.95 -51.22
N LEU A 5 37.40 10.83 -50.61
CA LEU A 5 36.52 9.65 -50.50
C LEU A 5 36.05 9.32 -49.07
N VAL A 6 36.52 10.04 -48.04
CA VAL A 6 36.17 9.74 -46.63
C VAL A 6 35.02 10.63 -46.12
N MET A 7 34.63 11.67 -46.85
CA MET A 7 33.56 12.59 -46.41
C MET A 7 32.16 12.22 -46.93
N LEU A 8 32.04 11.27 -47.88
CA LEU A 8 30.74 10.78 -48.36
C LEU A 8 30.27 9.46 -47.70
N ALA A 9 31.16 8.73 -47.03
CA ALA A 9 30.81 7.51 -46.28
C ALA A 9 30.27 7.81 -44.87
N THR A 10 30.56 8.99 -44.32
CA THR A 10 30.10 9.41 -42.97
C THR A 10 28.69 9.99 -42.97
N PHE A 11 28.15 10.38 -44.13
CA PHE A 11 26.79 10.94 -44.22
C PHE A 11 25.71 9.90 -44.55
N PHE A 12 26.09 8.67 -44.89
CA PHE A 12 25.15 7.59 -45.22
C PHE A 12 24.99 6.55 -44.09
N LEU A 13 25.72 6.69 -42.97
CA LEU A 13 25.64 5.79 -41.81
C LEU A 13 24.79 6.34 -40.64
N LEU A 14 24.23 7.54 -40.76
CA LEU A 14 23.37 8.15 -39.72
C LEU A 14 21.86 7.93 -39.94
N PHE A 15 21.46 7.14 -40.93
CA PHE A 15 20.04 6.94 -41.28
C PHE A 15 19.47 5.53 -41.07
N LEU A 16 20.20 4.61 -40.43
CA LEU A 16 19.71 3.25 -40.17
C LEU A 16 20.08 2.82 -38.75
N MET A 17 19.28 3.27 -37.79
CA MET A 17 18.62 2.48 -36.72
C MET A 17 17.90 3.47 -35.79
N ALA A 18 16.92 4.21 -36.32
CA ALA A 18 15.83 4.62 -35.44
C ALA A 18 15.07 3.33 -35.13
N THR A 19 15.37 2.71 -34.00
CA THR A 19 14.39 1.80 -33.40
C THR A 19 13.09 2.60 -33.31
N PRO A 20 11.94 2.10 -33.78
CA PRO A 20 10.70 2.72 -33.37
C PRO A 20 10.73 2.68 -31.85
N ALA A 21 10.77 3.86 -31.22
CA ALA A 21 10.41 3.95 -29.82
C ALA A 21 9.04 3.29 -29.74
N LEU A 22 8.97 2.12 -29.10
CA LEU A 22 7.70 1.53 -28.70
C LEU A 22 7.03 2.62 -27.90
N ALA A 23 6.08 3.29 -28.52
CA ALA A 23 5.61 4.55 -28.01
C ALA A 23 4.65 4.24 -26.86
N ASP A 24 5.16 4.40 -25.65
CA ASP A 24 4.48 4.10 -24.40
C ASP A 24 3.08 4.74 -24.38
N VAL A 25 2.10 3.98 -23.90
CA VAL A 25 0.76 4.49 -23.62
C VAL A 25 0.75 4.97 -22.18
N ASN A 26 0.31 6.21 -21.96
CA ASN A 26 0.18 6.77 -20.63
C ASN A 26 -1.22 6.51 -20.08
N LEU A 27 -1.34 6.34 -18.77
CA LEU A 27 -2.63 6.32 -18.10
C LEU A 27 -2.83 7.57 -17.24
N ASN A 28 -4.06 8.05 -17.24
CA ASN A 28 -4.54 9.05 -16.31
C ASN A 28 -5.81 8.51 -15.63
N ILE A 29 -5.84 8.48 -14.31
CA ILE A 29 -6.97 8.01 -13.51
C ILE A 29 -7.45 9.21 -12.70
N ASN A 30 -8.70 9.63 -12.93
CA ASN A 30 -9.34 10.73 -12.23
C ASN A 30 -8.51 12.02 -12.20
N GLY A 31 -7.84 12.34 -13.32
CA GLY A 31 -7.00 13.53 -13.48
C GLY A 31 -5.54 13.35 -13.09
N LYS A 32 -5.13 12.21 -12.53
CA LYS A 32 -3.75 11.94 -12.09
C LYS A 32 -3.05 10.94 -13.01
N SER A 33 -1.80 11.22 -13.35
CA SER A 33 -0.96 10.26 -14.08
C SER A 33 -0.76 9.02 -13.22
N TYR A 34 -0.92 7.85 -13.83
CA TYR A 34 -0.71 6.56 -13.19
C TYR A 34 0.40 5.81 -13.90
N GLN A 35 1.46 5.48 -13.17
CA GLN A 35 2.55 4.65 -13.65
C GLN A 35 2.18 3.18 -13.46
N GLN A 36 2.34 2.39 -14.52
CA GLN A 36 1.99 0.99 -14.49
C GLN A 36 3.18 0.11 -14.14
N THR A 37 2.90 -1.03 -13.51
CA THR A 37 3.89 -2.11 -13.31
C THR A 37 4.17 -2.90 -14.59
N SER A 38 3.15 -3.04 -15.45
CA SER A 38 3.22 -3.71 -16.75
C SER A 38 2.73 -2.78 -17.83
N GLN A 39 3.44 -2.66 -18.95
CA GLN A 39 3.13 -1.65 -19.98
C GLN A 39 1.77 -1.92 -20.67
N PRO A 40 0.97 -0.88 -20.96
CA PRO A 40 -0.25 -1.08 -21.72
C PRO A 40 0.12 -1.40 -23.16
N ARG A 41 -0.63 -2.31 -23.77
CA ARG A 41 -0.40 -2.70 -25.15
C ARG A 41 -1.57 -2.25 -26.02
N ILE A 42 -1.28 -1.68 -27.17
CA ILE A 42 -2.32 -1.46 -28.18
C ILE A 42 -2.35 -2.69 -29.08
N GLU A 43 -3.50 -3.34 -29.15
CA GLU A 43 -3.77 -4.41 -30.10
C GLU A 43 -5.09 -4.14 -30.81
N GLU A 44 -5.08 -4.22 -32.15
CA GLU A 44 -6.26 -3.99 -32.98
C GLU A 44 -6.99 -2.66 -32.66
N GLY A 45 -6.24 -1.63 -32.25
CA GLY A 45 -6.78 -0.33 -31.86
C GLY A 45 -7.38 -0.26 -30.45
N SER A 46 -7.35 -1.35 -29.69
CA SER A 46 -7.76 -1.43 -28.29
C SER A 46 -6.55 -1.39 -27.36
N THR A 47 -6.63 -0.63 -26.27
CA THR A 47 -5.63 -0.65 -25.21
C THR A 47 -5.93 -1.80 -24.25
N LEU A 48 -5.01 -2.76 -24.18
CA LEU A 48 -4.98 -3.85 -23.22
C LEU A 48 -4.16 -3.44 -21.98
N VAL A 49 -4.69 -3.78 -20.82
CA VAL A 49 -4.06 -3.57 -19.51
C VAL A 49 -4.21 -4.81 -18.64
N PRO A 50 -3.37 -4.99 -17.60
CA PRO A 50 -3.62 -6.01 -16.58
C PRO A 50 -4.99 -5.80 -15.94
N VAL A 51 -5.74 -6.88 -15.75
CA VAL A 51 -7.10 -6.83 -15.18
C VAL A 51 -7.11 -6.20 -13.79
N ASP A 52 -6.04 -6.35 -13.02
CA ASP A 52 -5.90 -5.80 -11.68
C ASP A 52 -6.04 -4.27 -11.65
N LEU A 53 -5.58 -3.59 -12.71
CA LEU A 53 -5.81 -2.15 -12.84
C LEU A 53 -7.31 -1.81 -12.84
N ALA A 54 -8.11 -2.57 -13.59
CA ALA A 54 -9.55 -2.36 -13.63
C ALA A 54 -10.17 -2.65 -12.25
N GLY A 55 -9.74 -3.71 -11.57
CA GLY A 55 -10.14 -4.01 -10.20
C GLY A 55 -9.89 -2.86 -9.23
N ARG A 56 -8.67 -2.31 -9.23
CA ARG A 56 -8.28 -1.19 -8.36
C ARG A 56 -9.11 0.07 -8.62
N VAL A 57 -9.23 0.48 -9.89
CA VAL A 57 -9.96 1.71 -10.25
C VAL A 57 -11.44 1.58 -9.96
N LEU A 58 -12.03 0.42 -10.26
CA LEU A 58 -13.46 0.19 -10.05
C LEU A 58 -13.80 -0.15 -8.60
N GLY A 59 -12.83 -0.56 -7.79
CA GLY A 59 -13.10 -1.22 -6.50
C GLY A 59 -13.75 -2.59 -6.70
N ALA A 60 -13.53 -3.22 -7.85
CA ALA A 60 -14.15 -4.48 -8.21
C ALA A 60 -13.35 -5.68 -7.67
N GLU A 61 -14.07 -6.70 -7.24
CA GLU A 61 -13.50 -8.01 -6.94
C GLU A 61 -13.22 -8.76 -8.24
N ILE A 62 -12.01 -9.29 -8.37
CA ILE A 62 -11.60 -10.09 -9.53
C ILE A 62 -11.40 -11.53 -9.09
N THR A 63 -12.10 -12.44 -9.76
CA THR A 63 -11.88 -13.88 -9.60
C THR A 63 -11.51 -14.48 -10.94
N VAL A 64 -10.41 -15.23 -10.98
CA VAL A 64 -9.99 -16.00 -12.14
C VAL A 64 -10.24 -17.47 -11.84
N SER A 65 -11.08 -18.13 -12.66
CA SER A 65 -11.36 -19.56 -12.55
C SER A 65 -11.36 -20.17 -13.94
N ASP A 66 -10.49 -21.15 -14.16
CA ASP A 66 -10.25 -21.79 -15.46
C ASP A 66 -9.91 -20.76 -16.56
N GLN A 67 -10.82 -20.54 -17.49
CA GLN A 67 -10.70 -19.56 -18.58
C GLN A 67 -11.55 -18.31 -18.33
N ASN A 68 -12.28 -18.24 -17.23
CA ASN A 68 -13.18 -17.15 -16.94
C ASN A 68 -12.53 -16.17 -15.95
N VAL A 69 -12.71 -14.89 -16.25
CA VAL A 69 -12.32 -13.78 -15.40
C VAL A 69 -13.59 -13.00 -15.07
N ASN A 70 -14.03 -13.12 -13.82
CA ASN A 70 -15.19 -12.39 -13.33
C ASN A 70 -14.72 -11.13 -12.62
N ILE A 71 -15.28 -10.00 -13.02
CA ILE A 71 -15.08 -8.70 -12.39
C ILE A 71 -16.43 -8.33 -11.78
N THR A 72 -16.50 -8.22 -10.45
CA THR A 72 -17.75 -7.97 -9.73
C THR A 72 -17.66 -6.70 -8.91
N ASN A 73 -18.59 -5.77 -9.16
CA ASN A 73 -18.74 -4.56 -8.37
C ASN A 73 -20.22 -4.24 -8.14
N ASN A 74 -20.60 -4.13 -6.88
CA ASN A 74 -21.91 -3.73 -6.37
C ASN A 74 -23.09 -4.44 -7.07
N GLY A 75 -23.00 -5.77 -7.16
CA GLY A 75 -24.02 -6.63 -7.76
C GLY A 75 -24.01 -6.70 -9.29
N GLN A 76 -23.13 -5.95 -9.96
CA GLN A 76 -22.85 -6.14 -11.38
C GLN A 76 -21.66 -7.07 -11.58
N THR A 77 -21.78 -8.03 -12.49
CA THR A 77 -20.72 -8.98 -12.83
C THR A 77 -20.46 -8.96 -14.33
N LEU A 78 -19.23 -8.63 -14.69
CA LEU A 78 -18.70 -8.81 -16.04
C LEU A 78 -17.87 -10.10 -16.07
N THR A 79 -18.33 -11.08 -16.83
CA THR A 79 -17.60 -12.32 -17.07
C THR A 79 -16.92 -12.25 -18.43
N LEU A 80 -15.61 -12.27 -18.40
CA LEU A 80 -14.73 -12.36 -19.55
C LEU A 80 -14.28 -13.80 -19.72
N THR A 81 -14.12 -14.27 -20.96
CA THR A 81 -13.52 -15.58 -21.25
C THR A 81 -12.23 -15.38 -22.03
N LEU A 82 -11.14 -15.98 -21.57
CA LEU A 82 -9.84 -15.93 -22.23
C LEU A 82 -9.96 -16.41 -23.68
N ASP A 83 -9.28 -15.70 -24.57
CA ASP A 83 -9.23 -15.94 -26.02
C ASP A 83 -10.61 -15.87 -26.73
N SER A 84 -11.62 -15.31 -26.07
CA SER A 84 -12.96 -15.08 -26.62
C SER A 84 -13.31 -13.59 -26.63
N ILE A 85 -13.83 -13.12 -27.77
CA ILE A 85 -14.42 -11.77 -27.87
C ILE A 85 -15.84 -11.70 -27.28
N LYS A 86 -16.45 -12.82 -26.91
CA LYS A 86 -17.75 -12.85 -26.24
C LYS A 86 -17.53 -12.78 -24.73
N ALA A 87 -18.16 -11.80 -24.10
CA ALA A 87 -18.27 -11.66 -22.66
C ALA A 87 -19.75 -11.55 -22.27
N THR A 88 -20.04 -11.58 -20.97
CA THR A 88 -21.38 -11.33 -20.45
C THR A 88 -21.37 -10.31 -19.33
N LEU A 89 -22.24 -9.31 -19.42
CA LEU A 89 -22.52 -8.36 -18.34
C LEU A 89 -23.88 -8.72 -17.73
N ASN A 90 -23.88 -9.15 -16.46
CA ASN A 90 -25.10 -9.61 -15.77
C ASN A 90 -25.87 -10.71 -16.54
N GLY A 91 -25.14 -11.58 -17.24
CA GLY A 91 -25.71 -12.64 -18.08
C GLY A 91 -26.09 -12.22 -19.50
N GLU A 92 -26.11 -10.93 -19.82
CA GLU A 92 -26.35 -10.45 -21.18
C GLU A 92 -25.05 -10.43 -21.99
N THR A 93 -25.08 -10.97 -23.21
CA THR A 93 -23.88 -11.06 -24.06
C THR A 93 -23.45 -9.68 -24.54
N VAL A 94 -22.16 -9.38 -24.35
CA VAL A 94 -21.48 -8.21 -24.88
C VAL A 94 -20.28 -8.66 -25.73
N ASN A 95 -20.04 -7.97 -26.85
CA ASN A 95 -18.89 -8.25 -27.70
C ASN A 95 -17.75 -7.29 -27.35
N LEU A 96 -16.58 -7.87 -27.10
CA LEU A 96 -15.34 -7.15 -26.87
C LEU A 96 -14.69 -6.80 -28.22
N PRO A 97 -13.99 -5.67 -28.30
CA PRO A 97 -13.22 -5.34 -29.50
C PRO A 97 -12.05 -6.31 -29.72
N VAL A 98 -11.52 -6.86 -28.62
CA VAL A 98 -10.34 -7.72 -28.58
C VAL A 98 -10.51 -8.70 -27.43
N ALA A 99 -10.08 -9.96 -27.63
CA ALA A 99 -10.19 -10.99 -26.61
C ALA A 99 -9.25 -10.72 -25.41
N PRO A 100 -9.69 -11.00 -24.16
CA PRO A 100 -8.82 -11.10 -23.01
C PRO A 100 -7.82 -12.25 -23.19
N ARG A 101 -6.62 -12.14 -22.63
CA ARG A 101 -5.58 -13.17 -22.79
C ARG A 101 -4.58 -13.16 -21.65
N MET A 102 -4.02 -14.34 -21.38
CA MET A 102 -2.96 -14.51 -20.40
C MET A 102 -1.61 -14.19 -21.05
N GLU A 103 -0.91 -13.17 -20.56
CA GLU A 103 0.42 -12.79 -21.03
C GLU A 103 1.35 -12.61 -19.82
N ASN A 104 2.49 -13.29 -19.81
CA ASN A 104 3.48 -13.22 -18.73
C ASN A 104 2.92 -13.48 -17.31
N GLY A 105 1.84 -14.26 -17.20
CA GLY A 105 1.17 -14.56 -15.93
C GLY A 105 0.13 -13.54 -15.49
N GLU A 106 -0.13 -12.50 -16.29
CA GLU A 106 -1.18 -11.51 -16.05
C GLU A 106 -2.30 -11.67 -17.09
N VAL A 107 -3.55 -11.48 -16.67
CA VAL A 107 -4.66 -11.39 -17.61
C VAL A 107 -4.72 -9.97 -18.15
N MET A 108 -4.53 -9.85 -19.46
CA MET A 108 -4.67 -8.60 -20.21
C MET A 108 -6.10 -8.46 -20.74
N VAL A 109 -6.76 -7.35 -20.44
CA VAL A 109 -8.16 -7.08 -20.80
C VAL A 109 -8.32 -5.77 -21.58
N PRO A 110 -9.30 -5.66 -22.51
CA PRO A 110 -9.60 -4.41 -23.21
C PRO A 110 -10.13 -3.36 -22.22
N LEU A 111 -9.24 -2.42 -21.85
CA LEU A 111 -9.47 -1.44 -20.79
C LEU A 111 -10.82 -0.72 -20.96
N ARG A 112 -11.06 -0.13 -22.14
CA ARG A 112 -12.30 0.62 -22.39
C ARG A 112 -13.56 -0.24 -22.18
N ALA A 113 -13.58 -1.44 -22.74
CA ALA A 113 -14.76 -2.32 -22.66
C ALA A 113 -15.07 -2.73 -21.22
N VAL A 114 -14.03 -3.03 -20.43
CA VAL A 114 -14.18 -3.33 -19.00
C VAL A 114 -14.68 -2.10 -18.23
N MET A 115 -13.99 -0.97 -18.36
CA MET A 115 -14.31 0.25 -17.60
C MET A 115 -15.71 0.80 -17.93
N GLU A 116 -16.10 0.83 -19.21
CA GLU A 116 -17.43 1.32 -19.63
C GLU A 116 -18.56 0.38 -19.20
N SER A 117 -18.30 -0.92 -19.03
CA SER A 117 -19.28 -1.87 -18.46
C SER A 117 -19.70 -1.49 -17.04
N PHE A 118 -18.83 -0.77 -16.32
CA PHE A 118 -19.09 -0.23 -14.98
C PHE A 118 -19.34 1.29 -14.99
N LYS A 119 -19.71 1.86 -16.14
CA LYS A 119 -20.08 3.28 -16.33
C LYS A 119 -18.94 4.27 -16.15
N ALA A 120 -17.68 3.83 -16.11
CA ALA A 120 -16.54 4.73 -16.19
C ALA A 120 -16.43 5.34 -17.60
N ASN A 121 -15.98 6.59 -17.67
CA ASN A 121 -15.72 7.27 -18.94
C ASN A 121 -14.24 7.09 -19.32
N VAL A 122 -13.97 6.65 -20.55
CA VAL A 122 -12.61 6.40 -21.04
C VAL A 122 -12.33 7.20 -22.32
N GLU A 123 -11.43 8.18 -22.22
CA GLU A 123 -11.03 9.05 -23.31
C GLU A 123 -9.61 8.73 -23.79
N TRP A 124 -9.38 8.79 -25.11
CA TRP A 124 -8.05 8.73 -25.69
C TRP A 124 -7.55 10.13 -26.06
N GLN A 125 -6.47 10.57 -25.43
CA GLN A 125 -5.81 11.83 -25.71
C GLN A 125 -4.61 11.57 -26.64
N GLY A 126 -4.87 11.65 -27.95
CA GLY A 126 -3.89 11.26 -28.96
C GLY A 126 -2.59 12.05 -28.97
N GLN A 127 -2.62 13.33 -28.56
CA GLN A 127 -1.41 14.19 -28.51
C GLN A 127 -0.39 13.70 -27.46
N THR A 128 -0.90 13.25 -26.31
CA THR A 128 -0.09 12.78 -25.17
C THR A 128 -0.06 11.25 -25.08
N ARG A 129 -0.68 10.55 -26.04
CA ARG A 129 -0.89 9.10 -26.04
C ARG A 129 -1.43 8.58 -24.70
N THR A 130 -2.37 9.32 -24.13
CA THR A 130 -2.90 9.04 -22.79
C THR A 130 -4.30 8.44 -22.87
N VAL A 131 -4.55 7.34 -22.17
CA VAL A 131 -5.90 6.90 -21.85
C VAL A 131 -6.31 7.54 -20.53
N ALA A 132 -7.28 8.45 -20.57
CA ALA A 132 -7.85 9.09 -19.40
C ALA A 132 -9.11 8.33 -18.96
N ILE A 133 -9.13 7.89 -17.71
CA ILE A 133 -10.24 7.19 -17.07
C ILE A 133 -10.84 8.12 -16.04
N ASN A 134 -12.12 8.44 -16.20
CA ASN A 134 -12.89 9.19 -15.22
C ASN A 134 -13.95 8.25 -14.62
N TYR A 135 -13.76 7.91 -13.36
CA TYR A 135 -14.67 7.07 -12.59
C TYR A 135 -14.89 7.70 -11.22
N GLN A 136 -16.10 8.22 -11.02
CA GLN A 136 -16.53 8.87 -9.79
C GLN A 136 -17.87 8.28 -9.39
N GLU A 137 -17.83 7.07 -8.82
CA GLU A 137 -19.02 6.52 -8.17
C GLU A 137 -19.41 7.39 -6.98
N GLN A 138 -20.71 7.58 -6.79
CA GLN A 138 -21.27 8.24 -5.63
C GLN A 138 -22.24 7.31 -4.92
N ARG A 139 -22.24 7.36 -3.59
CA ARG A 139 -23.20 6.65 -2.74
C ARG A 139 -23.86 7.64 -1.80
N GLN A 140 -25.19 7.61 -1.75
CA GLN A 140 -25.97 8.63 -1.03
C GLN A 140 -25.62 10.08 -1.48
N GLY A 141 -25.24 10.26 -2.75
CA GLY A 141 -24.82 11.55 -3.31
C GLY A 141 -23.44 12.03 -2.86
N MET A 142 -22.66 11.21 -2.14
CA MET A 142 -21.29 11.52 -1.71
C MET A 142 -20.25 10.78 -2.55
N THR A 143 -19.14 11.44 -2.86
CA THR A 143 -17.94 10.76 -3.39
C THR A 143 -17.26 9.91 -2.32
N VAL A 144 -16.24 9.15 -2.73
CA VAL A 144 -15.41 8.37 -1.81
C VAL A 144 -14.74 9.27 -0.77
N GLU A 145 -14.16 10.40 -1.18
CA GLU A 145 -13.49 11.33 -0.28
C GLU A 145 -14.46 11.99 0.71
N GLU A 146 -15.64 12.38 0.25
CA GLU A 146 -16.68 12.94 1.12
C GLU A 146 -17.18 11.91 2.15
N MET A 147 -17.35 10.65 1.74
CA MET A 147 -17.75 9.57 2.63
C MET A 147 -16.68 9.27 3.70
N LEU A 148 -15.39 9.20 3.30
CA LEU A 148 -14.28 9.03 4.25
C LEU A 148 -14.17 10.21 5.22
N ALA A 149 -14.31 11.45 4.73
CA ALA A 149 -14.28 12.63 5.56
C ALA A 149 -15.42 12.63 6.59
N LYS A 150 -16.66 12.35 6.14
CA LYS A 150 -17.83 12.24 7.03
C LYS A 150 -17.66 11.16 8.09
N SER A 151 -17.12 9.99 7.71
CA SER A 151 -16.86 8.92 8.68
C SER A 151 -15.81 9.34 9.71
N SER A 152 -14.71 9.95 9.26
CA SER A 152 -13.67 10.50 10.14
C SER A 152 -14.24 11.55 11.11
N GLU A 153 -15.02 12.51 10.60
CA GLU A 153 -15.73 13.52 11.38
C GLU A 153 -16.71 12.93 12.40
N THR A 154 -17.33 11.79 12.08
CA THR A 154 -18.25 11.10 13.00
C THR A 154 -17.47 10.40 14.11
N LEU A 155 -16.37 9.73 13.79
CA LEU A 155 -15.55 9.02 14.78
C LEU A 155 -14.88 9.98 15.77
N VAL A 156 -14.40 11.15 15.32
CA VAL A 156 -13.75 12.14 16.21
C VAL A 156 -14.70 12.83 17.20
N GLN A 157 -16.02 12.64 17.07
CA GLN A 157 -16.98 13.09 18.08
C GLN A 157 -16.87 12.28 19.37
N TYR A 158 -16.41 11.03 19.28
CA TYR A 158 -16.11 10.19 20.42
C TYR A 158 -14.69 10.48 20.89
N ASN A 159 -14.52 10.73 22.18
CA ASN A 159 -13.21 10.98 22.74
C ASN A 159 -12.42 9.68 22.90
N THR A 160 -13.06 8.56 23.21
CA THR A 160 -12.39 7.28 23.39
C THR A 160 -13.02 6.17 22.56
N TYR A 161 -12.21 5.18 22.19
CA TYR A 161 -12.66 3.93 21.59
C TYR A 161 -11.60 2.84 21.75
N LYS A 162 -11.99 1.60 21.52
CA LYS A 162 -11.08 0.46 21.46
C LYS A 162 -10.93 -0.03 20.03
N THR A 163 -9.74 -0.54 19.72
CA THR A 163 -9.44 -1.17 18.44
C THR A 163 -8.84 -2.54 18.70
N LYS A 164 -9.46 -3.58 18.16
CA LYS A 164 -8.87 -4.92 18.11
C LYS A 164 -8.25 -5.15 16.74
N VAL A 165 -7.05 -5.72 16.70
CA VAL A 165 -6.32 -6.02 15.47
C VAL A 165 -5.88 -7.47 15.47
N ASP A 166 -6.27 -8.20 14.43
CA ASP A 166 -5.78 -9.55 14.17
C ASP A 166 -4.93 -9.50 12.89
N MET A 167 -3.61 -9.71 13.01
CA MET A 167 -2.67 -9.55 11.91
C MET A 167 -1.85 -10.82 11.66
N LYS A 168 -1.62 -11.11 10.38
CA LYS A 168 -0.71 -12.15 9.90
C LYS A 168 0.24 -11.53 8.91
N GLN A 169 1.52 -11.80 9.10
CA GLN A 169 2.59 -11.35 8.22
C GLN A 169 3.46 -12.54 7.86
N GLN A 170 3.78 -12.68 6.58
CA GLN A 170 4.72 -13.65 6.06
C GLN A 170 5.85 -12.88 5.42
N MET A 171 7.07 -13.16 5.85
CA MET A 171 8.27 -12.53 5.32
C MET A 171 9.18 -13.60 4.74
N GLU A 172 9.76 -13.32 3.58
CA GLU A 172 10.79 -14.14 2.95
C GLU A 172 11.99 -13.24 2.65
N VAL A 173 13.16 -13.58 3.19
CA VAL A 173 14.40 -12.81 3.01
C VAL A 173 15.47 -13.71 2.42
N ASN A 174 16.24 -13.23 1.45
CA ASN A 174 17.41 -13.97 0.97
C ASN A 174 18.47 -14.04 2.09
N ASN A 175 19.24 -15.14 2.14
CA ASN A 175 20.35 -15.24 3.07
C ASN A 175 21.65 -14.76 2.38
N PRO A 176 22.26 -13.64 2.80
CA PRO A 176 23.49 -13.13 2.19
C PRO A 176 24.67 -14.10 2.28
N GLN A 177 24.72 -14.92 3.32
CA GLN A 177 25.79 -15.87 3.58
C GLN A 177 25.56 -17.23 2.91
N ALA A 178 24.36 -17.49 2.37
CA ALA A 178 24.00 -18.72 1.69
C ALA A 178 23.25 -18.43 0.38
N PRO A 179 23.98 -18.12 -0.72
CA PRO A 179 23.38 -17.76 -2.00
C PRO A 179 22.33 -18.77 -2.47
N GLY A 180 21.14 -18.28 -2.81
CA GLY A 180 20.02 -19.11 -3.27
C GLY A 180 19.14 -19.71 -2.16
N LYS A 181 19.52 -19.59 -0.87
CA LYS A 181 18.63 -19.89 0.24
C LYS A 181 17.82 -18.66 0.64
N LYS A 182 16.57 -18.91 1.00
CA LYS A 182 15.66 -17.89 1.54
C LYS A 182 15.14 -18.36 2.89
N GLU A 183 15.10 -17.44 3.83
CA GLU A 183 14.57 -17.64 5.16
C GLU A 183 13.15 -17.10 5.20
N LYS A 184 12.25 -17.88 5.81
CA LYS A 184 10.83 -17.55 5.93
C LYS A 184 10.47 -17.31 7.37
N MET A 185 9.69 -16.29 7.64
CA MET A 185 9.21 -15.96 8.97
C MET A 185 7.73 -15.62 8.90
N ASP A 186 6.93 -16.37 9.63
CA ASP A 186 5.50 -16.12 9.76
C ASP A 186 5.23 -15.52 11.14
N ILE A 187 4.65 -14.33 11.17
CA ILE A 187 4.32 -13.60 12.39
C ILE A 187 2.80 -13.48 12.48
N LYS A 188 2.25 -13.85 13.63
CA LYS A 188 0.86 -13.53 13.99
C LYS A 188 0.90 -12.51 15.12
N MET A 189 0.10 -11.46 15.02
CA MET A 189 -0.03 -10.47 16.07
C MET A 189 -1.50 -10.23 16.37
N ASP A 190 -1.84 -10.33 17.65
CA ASP A 190 -3.13 -9.91 18.19
C ASP A 190 -2.89 -8.63 19.00
N MET A 191 -3.64 -7.57 18.73
CA MET A 191 -3.54 -6.29 19.45
C MET A 191 -4.88 -5.88 20.01
N ASP A 192 -4.91 -5.45 21.26
CA ASP A 192 -6.03 -4.74 21.88
C ASP A 192 -5.56 -3.33 22.25
N MET A 193 -6.03 -2.34 21.50
CA MET A 193 -5.66 -0.93 21.65
C MET A 193 -6.84 -0.13 22.22
N PHE A 194 -6.50 0.91 22.96
CA PHE A 194 -7.37 1.92 23.54
C PHE A 194 -6.87 3.25 23.03
N VAL A 195 -7.75 4.01 22.40
CA VAL A 195 -7.43 5.31 21.83
C VAL A 195 -8.24 6.37 22.55
N GLN A 196 -7.59 7.48 22.85
CA GLN A 196 -8.20 8.72 23.26
C GLN A 196 -7.75 9.83 22.31
N ASN A 197 -8.70 10.59 21.77
CA ASN A 197 -8.44 11.67 20.83
C ASN A 197 -7.93 12.94 21.53
N LYS A 198 -8.49 13.29 22.71
CA LYS A 198 -8.18 14.55 23.41
C LYS A 198 -8.01 14.36 24.93
N PRO A 199 -6.80 14.60 25.49
CA PRO A 199 -5.51 14.67 24.76
C PRO A 199 -5.21 13.33 24.08
N MET A 200 -4.39 13.35 23.03
CA MET A 200 -4.02 12.15 22.29
C MET A 200 -3.34 11.15 23.23
N LEU A 201 -3.91 9.96 23.34
CA LEU A 201 -3.34 8.88 24.12
C LEU A 201 -3.68 7.55 23.45
N ILE A 202 -2.68 6.69 23.28
CA ILE A 202 -2.86 5.33 22.78
C ILE A 202 -2.23 4.38 23.79
N TYR A 203 -3.00 3.43 24.28
CA TYR A 203 -2.51 2.33 25.11
C TYR A 203 -2.88 1.03 24.44
N GLY A 204 -1.99 0.05 24.41
CA GLY A 204 -2.31 -1.23 23.79
C GLY A 204 -1.53 -2.38 24.36
N LYS A 205 -2.11 -3.56 24.25
CA LYS A 205 -1.46 -4.84 24.51
C LYS A 205 -1.31 -5.60 23.21
N THR A 206 -0.14 -6.14 22.98
CA THR A 206 0.17 -6.92 21.79
C THR A 206 0.65 -8.30 22.21
N ARG A 207 0.17 -9.32 21.52
CA ARG A 207 0.69 -10.68 21.60
C ARG A 207 1.24 -11.06 20.24
N ALA A 208 2.55 -11.22 20.13
CA ALA A 208 3.21 -11.64 18.90
C ALA A 208 3.64 -13.12 19.00
N GLN A 209 3.37 -13.88 17.96
CA GLN A 209 3.79 -15.27 17.80
C GLN A 209 4.59 -15.39 16.51
N VAL A 210 5.83 -15.84 16.62
CA VAL A 210 6.73 -16.03 15.48
C VAL A 210 6.87 -17.53 15.22
N ALA A 211 6.56 -17.96 14.01
CA ALA A 211 6.85 -19.29 13.53
C ALA A 211 8.10 -19.24 12.65
N LEU A 212 9.12 -20.01 13.04
CA LEU A 212 10.40 -20.12 12.34
C LEU A 212 10.38 -21.25 11.30
N PRO A 213 11.30 -21.22 10.30
CA PRO A 213 11.42 -22.29 9.32
C PRO A 213 11.86 -23.62 9.95
N GLU A 214 11.52 -24.73 9.27
CA GLU A 214 11.89 -26.08 9.69
C GLU A 214 13.42 -26.24 9.88
N GLY A 215 13.82 -26.77 11.05
CA GLY A 215 15.22 -27.04 11.38
C GLY A 215 15.89 -25.99 12.28
N ILE A 216 15.20 -24.89 12.60
CA ILE A 216 15.61 -23.99 13.69
C ILE A 216 14.97 -24.51 14.99
N ASP A 217 15.80 -24.65 16.03
CA ASP A 217 15.33 -24.98 17.36
C ASP A 217 14.43 -23.85 17.88
N ASP A 218 13.14 -24.15 18.05
CA ASP A 218 12.13 -23.22 18.57
C ASP A 218 11.89 -23.39 20.08
N THR A 219 12.66 -24.28 20.73
CA THR A 219 12.51 -24.59 22.15
C THR A 219 12.81 -23.34 22.99
N GLY A 220 11.75 -22.67 23.46
CA GLY A 220 11.84 -21.46 24.30
C GLY A 220 11.34 -20.17 23.66
N MET A 221 10.92 -20.16 22.39
CA MET A 221 10.18 -19.02 21.82
C MET A 221 8.71 -19.11 22.22
N GLU A 222 8.38 -18.53 23.37
CA GLU A 222 7.01 -18.28 23.77
C GLU A 222 6.44 -17.05 23.04
N ALA A 223 5.10 -16.97 22.98
CA ALA A 223 4.42 -15.77 22.51
C ALA A 223 4.93 -14.55 23.29
N MET A 224 5.33 -13.51 22.58
CA MET A 224 5.84 -12.29 23.18
C MET A 224 4.65 -11.36 23.46
N ASP A 225 4.32 -11.23 24.75
CA ASP A 225 3.39 -10.21 25.21
C ASP A 225 4.16 -8.91 25.47
N ASN A 226 3.67 -7.81 24.89
CA ASN A 226 4.16 -6.47 25.19
C ASN A 226 2.99 -5.50 25.38
N GLU A 227 3.26 -4.44 26.11
CA GLU A 227 2.36 -3.29 26.23
C GLU A 227 3.05 -2.06 25.66
N MET A 228 2.26 -1.20 25.01
CA MET A 228 2.69 0.08 24.49
C MET A 228 1.81 1.19 25.06
N LEU A 229 2.42 2.30 25.44
CA LEU A 229 1.73 3.53 25.80
C LEU A 229 2.35 4.70 25.03
N LEU A 230 1.51 5.49 24.38
CA LEU A 230 1.88 6.69 23.66
C LEU A 230 1.04 7.85 24.21
N ASN A 231 1.71 8.90 24.67
CA ASN A 231 1.09 10.14 25.16
C ASN A 231 2.04 11.33 24.94
N GLU A 232 1.63 12.53 25.38
CA GLU A 232 2.43 13.75 25.23
C GLU A 232 3.83 13.68 25.87
N GLN A 233 4.06 12.78 26.83
CA GLN A 233 5.35 12.62 27.51
C GLN A 233 6.33 11.73 26.71
N GLY A 234 5.82 10.92 25.78
CA GLY A 234 6.61 10.05 24.93
C GLY A 234 5.93 8.73 24.60
N MET A 235 6.72 7.84 24.01
CA MET A 235 6.35 6.45 23.73
C MET A 235 7.03 5.55 24.76
N TYR A 236 6.28 4.58 25.26
CA TYR A 236 6.71 3.62 26.26
C TYR A 236 6.37 2.23 25.76
N ILE A 237 7.29 1.28 25.93
CA ILE A 237 7.08 -0.12 25.59
C ILE A 237 7.58 -1.00 26.72
N THR A 238 6.91 -2.12 27.00
CA THR A 238 7.44 -3.10 27.94
C THR A 238 8.47 -3.99 27.27
N MET A 239 9.61 -4.19 27.92
CA MET A 239 10.63 -5.15 27.50
C MET A 239 10.76 -6.31 28.50
N PRO A 240 10.95 -7.55 28.03
CA PRO A 240 11.22 -8.70 28.89
C PRO A 240 12.39 -8.42 29.84
N GLY A 241 12.16 -8.61 31.15
CA GLY A 241 13.17 -8.40 32.19
C GLY A 241 13.46 -6.95 32.58
N GLN A 242 13.00 -5.95 31.82
CA GLN A 242 13.24 -4.52 32.10
C GLN A 242 11.98 -3.78 32.58
N GLY A 243 10.79 -4.28 32.26
CA GLY A 243 9.54 -3.56 32.51
C GLY A 243 9.33 -2.44 31.51
N TRP A 244 8.76 -1.30 31.94
CA TRP A 244 8.51 -0.16 31.06
C TRP A 244 9.82 0.54 30.66
N VAL A 245 9.99 0.72 29.36
CA VAL A 245 11.11 1.46 28.76
C VAL A 245 10.56 2.66 28.00
N LYS A 246 11.10 3.84 28.28
CA LYS A 246 10.78 5.06 27.54
C LYS A 246 11.62 5.10 26.26
N MET A 247 10.95 5.15 25.13
CA MET A 247 11.56 5.31 23.82
C MET A 247 11.89 6.79 23.61
N THR A 248 13.18 7.11 23.55
CA THR A 248 13.67 8.46 23.27
C THR A 248 14.17 8.51 21.83
N ILE A 249 13.51 9.31 20.98
CA ILE A 249 13.95 9.55 19.60
C ILE A 249 14.68 10.89 19.57
N PRO A 250 16.01 10.91 19.34
CA PRO A 250 16.79 12.14 19.30
C PRO A 250 16.23 13.15 18.29
N GLY A 251 16.02 14.39 18.73
CA GLY A 251 15.55 15.48 17.87
C GLY A 251 14.02 15.52 17.63
N VAL A 252 13.25 14.57 18.17
CA VAL A 252 11.80 14.53 18.00
C VAL A 252 11.09 14.98 19.27
N ASP A 253 10.34 16.09 19.18
CA ASP A 253 9.39 16.50 20.21
C ASP A 253 8.05 15.80 19.98
N MET A 254 7.75 14.81 20.81
CA MET A 254 6.55 13.99 20.68
C MET A 254 5.27 14.80 20.87
N LYS A 255 5.28 15.80 21.76
CA LYS A 255 4.12 16.64 22.00
C LYS A 255 3.80 17.48 20.76
N ALA A 256 4.83 18.14 20.21
CA ALA A 256 4.68 18.91 18.98
C ALA A 256 4.22 18.04 17.80
N LEU A 257 4.77 16.82 17.68
CA LEU A 257 4.37 15.87 16.64
C LEU A 257 2.90 15.45 16.78
N MET A 258 2.43 15.17 18.00
CA MET A 258 1.03 14.84 18.26
C MET A 258 0.09 16.01 17.99
N GLU A 259 0.46 17.23 18.39
CA GLU A 259 -0.32 18.44 18.11
C GLU A 259 -0.43 18.70 16.60
N GLN A 260 0.65 18.48 15.84
CA GLN A 260 0.64 18.56 14.38
C GLN A 260 -0.24 17.47 13.75
N SER A 261 -0.15 16.23 14.22
CA SER A 261 -0.96 15.12 13.68
C SER A 261 -2.45 15.30 13.99
N GLY A 262 -2.79 15.68 15.22
CA GLY A 262 -4.17 15.86 15.67
C GLY A 262 -4.88 17.11 15.13
N SER A 263 -4.16 18.02 14.49
CA SER A 263 -4.71 19.24 13.88
C SER A 263 -4.95 19.13 12.37
N GLN A 264 -4.64 17.98 11.76
CA GLN A 264 -4.88 17.78 10.33
C GLN A 264 -6.37 17.58 10.03
N ASP A 265 -6.88 18.42 9.14
CA ASP A 265 -8.21 18.30 8.56
C ASP A 265 -8.30 17.02 7.69
N PRO A 266 -9.31 16.14 7.89
CA PRO A 266 -9.41 14.87 7.16
C PRO A 266 -9.40 15.04 5.64
N LEU A 267 -10.08 16.06 5.10
CA LEU A 267 -10.11 16.32 3.65
C LEU A 267 -8.72 16.68 3.12
N SER A 268 -7.95 17.43 3.89
CA SER A 268 -6.56 17.78 3.56
C SER A 268 -5.67 16.53 3.50
N SER A 269 -5.81 15.61 4.46
CA SER A 269 -5.07 14.33 4.44
C SER A 269 -5.49 13.44 3.26
N LEU A 270 -6.78 13.35 2.96
CA LEU A 270 -7.28 12.62 1.79
C LEU A 270 -6.78 13.22 0.47
N LYS A 271 -6.70 14.55 0.39
CA LYS A 271 -6.11 15.24 -0.75
C LYS A 271 -4.63 14.93 -0.90
N MET A 272 -3.86 14.85 0.18
CA MET A 272 -2.45 14.44 0.13
C MET A 272 -2.30 13.03 -0.43
N LEU A 273 -3.11 12.07 0.02
CA LEU A 273 -3.11 10.70 -0.51
C LEU A 273 -3.44 10.69 -2.02
N LYS A 274 -4.47 11.42 -2.42
CA LYS A 274 -4.84 11.55 -3.84
C LYS A 274 -3.74 12.20 -4.67
N ASP A 275 -3.07 13.22 -4.14
CA ASP A 275 -1.96 13.90 -4.80
C ASP A 275 -0.73 12.98 -4.92
N ALA A 276 -0.55 12.05 -3.98
CA ALA A 276 0.44 10.98 -4.06
C ALA A 276 0.06 9.84 -5.03
N GLY A 277 -1.12 9.86 -5.64
CA GLY A 277 -1.55 8.83 -6.60
C GLY A 277 -2.21 7.61 -5.97
N VAL A 278 -2.64 7.70 -4.71
CA VAL A 278 -3.48 6.68 -4.07
C VAL A 278 -4.83 6.63 -4.78
N ILE A 279 -5.28 5.42 -5.13
CA ILE A 279 -6.58 5.19 -5.74
C ILE A 279 -7.58 4.88 -4.63
N MET A 280 -8.68 5.63 -4.60
CA MET A 280 -9.77 5.41 -3.66
C MET A 280 -11.03 5.09 -4.46
N SER A 281 -11.64 3.94 -4.19
CA SER A 281 -12.81 3.46 -4.92
C SER A 281 -13.80 2.79 -3.96
N PHE A 282 -15.08 2.85 -4.31
CA PHE A 282 -16.10 2.12 -3.59
C PHE A 282 -16.00 0.62 -3.94
N GLY A 283 -15.89 -0.23 -2.91
CA GLY A 283 -15.88 -1.68 -3.03
C GLY A 283 -17.28 -2.29 -2.99
N ASN A 284 -17.35 -3.63 -3.05
CA ASN A 284 -18.60 -4.34 -2.79
C ASN A 284 -19.11 -4.06 -1.37
N ASP A 285 -20.39 -3.70 -1.23
CA ASP A 285 -21.04 -3.55 0.08
C ASP A 285 -20.94 -4.86 0.87
N GLN A 286 -20.71 -4.74 2.16
CA GLN A 286 -20.55 -5.88 3.07
C GLN A 286 -21.70 -5.91 4.08
N GLN A 287 -22.02 -7.12 4.54
CA GLN A 287 -22.94 -7.31 5.65
C GLN A 287 -22.25 -8.13 6.73
N LYS A 288 -22.32 -7.65 7.97
CA LYS A 288 -21.71 -8.34 9.12
C LYS A 288 -22.50 -8.01 10.37
N ASP A 289 -22.74 -9.02 11.19
CA ASP A 289 -23.43 -8.90 12.48
C ASP A 289 -24.80 -8.15 12.41
N GLY A 290 -25.50 -8.26 11.28
CA GLY A 290 -26.80 -7.61 11.04
C GLY A 290 -26.72 -6.15 10.55
N CYS A 291 -25.52 -5.60 10.39
CA CYS A 291 -25.27 -4.27 9.86
C CYS A 291 -24.82 -4.34 8.39
N SER A 292 -25.17 -3.30 7.62
CA SER A 292 -24.68 -3.09 6.26
C SER A 292 -23.57 -2.06 6.25
N TYR A 293 -22.58 -2.27 5.37
CA TYR A 293 -21.38 -1.46 5.28
C TYR A 293 -21.12 -1.02 3.85
N TRP A 294 -20.87 0.27 3.65
CA TRP A 294 -20.14 0.71 2.46
C TRP A 294 -18.67 0.37 2.66
N VAL A 295 -18.06 -0.26 1.65
CA VAL A 295 -16.62 -0.49 1.64
C VAL A 295 -15.95 0.54 0.77
N ILE A 296 -14.87 1.12 1.27
CA ILE A 296 -13.99 1.99 0.51
C ILE A 296 -12.62 1.33 0.45
N ASN A 297 -12.16 1.00 -0.74
CA ASN A 297 -10.83 0.48 -0.98
C ASN A 297 -9.87 1.65 -1.23
N VAL A 298 -8.77 1.66 -0.49
CA VAL A 298 -7.66 2.61 -0.62
C VAL A 298 -6.46 1.80 -1.10
N THR A 299 -6.14 1.92 -2.38
CA THR A 299 -5.09 1.15 -3.03
C THR A 299 -3.84 1.99 -3.25
N MET A 300 -2.70 1.46 -2.82
CA MET A 300 -1.39 2.09 -2.93
C MET A 300 -0.41 1.16 -3.65
N GLY A 301 0.28 1.72 -4.64
CA GLY A 301 1.42 1.09 -5.29
C GLY A 301 2.76 1.65 -4.80
N ALA A 302 3.85 1.17 -5.40
CA ALA A 302 5.21 1.58 -5.04
C ALA A 302 5.44 3.10 -5.19
N ASP A 303 4.92 3.71 -6.25
CA ASP A 303 5.09 5.15 -6.51
C ASP A 303 4.35 6.00 -5.48
N SER A 304 3.09 5.66 -5.20
CA SER A 304 2.31 6.36 -4.18
C SER A 304 2.92 6.20 -2.79
N MET A 305 3.41 5.00 -2.46
CA MET A 305 4.11 4.77 -1.19
C MET A 305 5.40 5.59 -1.12
N THR A 306 6.18 5.64 -2.20
CA THR A 306 7.39 6.45 -2.30
C THR A 306 7.10 7.93 -2.07
N GLN A 307 6.07 8.47 -2.73
CA GLN A 307 5.69 9.87 -2.59
C GLN A 307 5.24 10.19 -1.16
N ILE A 308 4.42 9.33 -0.56
CA ILE A 308 3.98 9.46 0.84
C ILE A 308 5.19 9.45 1.79
N LEU A 309 6.12 8.50 1.63
CA LEU A 309 7.30 8.42 2.48
C LEU A 309 8.18 9.67 2.35
N GLN A 310 8.40 10.15 1.13
CA GLN A 310 9.18 11.37 0.89
C GLN A 310 8.53 12.60 1.54
N ASP A 311 7.21 12.74 1.45
CA ASP A 311 6.50 13.86 2.05
C ASP A 311 6.43 13.77 3.58
N ALA A 312 6.41 12.55 4.14
CA ALA A 312 6.54 12.33 5.58
C ALA A 312 7.95 12.69 6.08
N LEU A 313 9.01 12.27 5.37
CA LEU A 313 10.40 12.57 5.73
C LEU A 313 10.71 14.08 5.72
N LYS A 314 10.06 14.86 4.85
CA LYS A 314 10.19 16.34 4.85
C LYS A 314 9.58 17.00 6.09
N GLN A 315 8.63 16.33 6.75
CA GLN A 315 7.90 16.88 7.89
C GLN A 315 8.54 16.53 9.24
N VAL A 316 9.33 15.46 9.30
CA VAL A 316 10.08 15.11 10.50
C VAL A 316 11.39 15.90 10.51
N PRO A 317 11.66 16.73 11.54
CA PRO A 317 12.97 17.35 11.70
C PRO A 317 13.98 16.28 12.13
N LEU A 318 14.42 15.46 11.18
CA LEU A 318 15.54 14.56 11.41
C LEU A 318 16.80 15.42 11.61
N PRO A 319 17.69 15.07 12.57
CA PRO A 319 19.07 15.55 12.49
C PRO A 319 19.52 15.25 11.08
N GLN A 320 20.01 16.25 10.33
CA GLN A 320 20.42 16.01 8.95
C GLN A 320 21.41 14.86 8.98
N ALA A 321 20.97 13.68 8.53
CA ALA A 321 21.84 12.59 8.24
C ALA A 321 22.51 12.99 6.91
N GLU A 322 23.45 13.93 7.02
CA GLU A 322 24.22 14.52 5.92
C GLU A 322 25.15 13.50 5.25
N SER A 323 25.06 12.20 5.58
CA SER A 323 25.78 11.17 4.86
C SER A 323 25.12 10.97 3.49
N THR A 324 25.90 11.16 2.43
CA THR A 324 25.49 10.84 1.06
C THR A 324 25.04 9.38 0.94
N GLU A 325 25.57 8.48 1.79
CA GLU A 325 25.22 7.06 1.82
C GLU A 325 23.75 6.78 2.15
N ILE A 326 23.18 7.38 3.20
CA ILE A 326 21.77 7.16 3.59
C ILE A 326 20.81 7.58 2.47
N ASN A 327 21.09 8.70 1.81
CA ASN A 327 20.29 9.17 0.68
C ASN A 327 20.38 8.21 -0.52
N GLN A 328 21.55 7.61 -0.76
CA GLN A 328 21.73 6.59 -1.80
C GLN A 328 20.94 5.33 -1.48
N VAL A 329 20.98 4.85 -0.23
CA VAL A 329 20.22 3.68 0.21
C VAL A 329 18.71 3.93 0.10
N LEU A 330 18.23 5.08 0.53
CA LEU A 330 16.81 5.46 0.38
C LEU A 330 16.40 5.56 -1.10
N ALA A 331 17.24 6.14 -1.96
CA ALA A 331 16.98 6.22 -3.39
C ALA A 331 16.91 4.83 -4.05
N GLN A 332 17.79 3.90 -3.64
CA GLN A 332 17.74 2.51 -4.10
C GLN A 332 16.48 1.77 -3.62
N LEU A 333 16.12 1.95 -2.35
CA LEU A 333 14.91 1.37 -1.76
C LEU A 333 13.67 1.78 -2.57
N PHE A 334 13.51 3.08 -2.84
CA PHE A 334 12.38 3.58 -3.64
C PHE A 334 12.39 3.05 -5.07
N LYS A 335 13.57 2.95 -5.70
CA LYS A 335 13.70 2.50 -7.09
C LYS A 335 13.32 1.03 -7.31
N ASN A 336 13.63 0.18 -6.34
CA ASN A 336 13.51 -1.28 -6.48
C ASN A 336 12.34 -1.86 -5.68
N MET A 337 11.52 -1.01 -5.05
CA MET A 337 10.33 -1.44 -4.34
C MET A 337 9.22 -1.80 -5.33
N LYS A 338 8.57 -2.93 -5.07
CA LYS A 338 7.26 -3.28 -5.60
C LYS A 338 6.30 -3.31 -4.43
N ALA A 339 5.11 -2.74 -4.61
CA ALA A 339 4.08 -2.73 -3.59
C ALA A 339 2.71 -2.82 -4.26
N ASP A 340 1.86 -3.67 -3.70
CA ASP A 340 0.43 -3.68 -3.91
C ASP A 340 -0.23 -3.76 -2.55
N ILE A 341 -0.87 -2.66 -2.13
CA ILE A 341 -1.43 -2.52 -0.79
C ILE A 341 -2.86 -2.06 -0.94
N VAL A 342 -3.79 -2.83 -0.39
CA VAL A 342 -5.22 -2.50 -0.38
C VAL A 342 -5.66 -2.38 1.07
N TYR A 343 -6.17 -1.20 1.41
CA TYR A 343 -6.78 -0.94 2.70
C TYR A 343 -8.28 -0.69 2.52
N SER A 344 -9.11 -1.58 3.03
CA SER A 344 -10.57 -1.49 2.94
C SER A 344 -11.16 -0.93 4.23
N VAL A 345 -11.90 0.16 4.13
CA VAL A 345 -12.60 0.82 5.25
C VAL A 345 -14.08 0.48 5.17
N TRP A 346 -14.65 -0.10 6.23
CA TRP A 346 -16.04 -0.52 6.29
C TRP A 346 -16.83 0.48 7.13
N ILE A 347 -17.62 1.30 6.44
CA ILE A 347 -18.39 2.39 7.04
C ILE A 347 -19.84 1.93 7.18
N ASN A 348 -20.33 1.91 8.41
CA ASN A 348 -21.69 1.52 8.74
C ASN A 348 -22.70 2.44 8.03
N GLN A 349 -23.64 1.84 7.30
CA GLN A 349 -24.58 2.58 6.45
C GLN A 349 -25.61 3.41 7.24
N GLU A 350 -25.82 3.10 8.53
CA GLU A 350 -26.81 3.78 9.36
C GLU A 350 -26.21 4.99 10.08
N ASN A 351 -25.02 4.83 10.67
CA ASN A 351 -24.43 5.83 11.56
C ASN A 351 -23.15 6.47 11.01
N PHE A 352 -22.66 6.06 9.83
CA PHE A 352 -21.44 6.55 9.19
C PHE A 352 -20.14 6.31 9.97
N ILE A 353 -20.14 5.45 10.99
CA ILE A 353 -18.94 5.10 11.75
C ILE A 353 -18.18 3.99 11.03
N THR A 354 -16.86 4.11 10.98
CA THR A 354 -15.99 3.00 10.58
C THR A 354 -15.97 1.96 11.71
N ASP A 355 -16.57 0.79 11.47
CA ASP A 355 -16.56 -0.31 12.44
C ASP A 355 -15.42 -1.28 12.18
N TYR A 356 -15.05 -1.47 10.91
CA TYR A 356 -14.02 -2.41 10.51
C TYR A 356 -13.07 -1.83 9.48
N MET A 357 -11.84 -2.31 9.50
CA MET A 357 -10.88 -2.05 8.44
C MET A 357 -10.15 -3.35 8.12
N GLN A 358 -9.68 -3.48 6.88
CA GLN A 358 -8.92 -4.64 6.45
C GLN A 358 -7.72 -4.15 5.64
N LEU A 359 -6.57 -4.75 5.89
CA LEU A 359 -5.34 -4.52 5.13
C LEU A 359 -4.96 -5.82 4.45
N ASP A 360 -4.68 -5.77 3.16
CA ASP A 360 -3.99 -6.81 2.41
C ASP A 360 -2.81 -6.16 1.68
N SER A 361 -1.61 -6.71 1.86
CA SER A 361 -0.40 -6.18 1.21
C SER A 361 0.49 -7.29 0.66
N ASP A 362 1.12 -6.98 -0.48
CA ASP A 362 2.22 -7.72 -1.08
C ASP A 362 3.32 -6.72 -1.47
N VAL A 363 4.41 -6.72 -0.72
CA VAL A 363 5.51 -5.78 -0.87
C VAL A 363 6.80 -6.56 -1.09
N SER A 364 7.59 -6.16 -2.08
CA SER A 364 8.91 -6.71 -2.32
C SER A 364 9.93 -5.59 -2.45
N ILE A 365 11.07 -5.74 -1.79
CA ILE A 365 12.15 -4.76 -1.76
C ILE A 365 13.44 -5.48 -2.13
N ASN A 366 14.17 -4.94 -3.11
CA ASN A 366 15.54 -5.35 -3.42
C ASN A 366 16.49 -4.19 -3.09
N MET A 367 17.43 -4.46 -2.18
CA MET A 367 18.40 -3.50 -1.67
C MET A 367 19.82 -4.00 -1.97
N GLN A 368 20.71 -3.10 -2.38
CA GLN A 368 22.15 -3.37 -2.40
C GLN A 368 22.83 -2.53 -1.31
N ILE A 369 23.30 -3.19 -0.27
CA ILE A 369 24.05 -2.56 0.82
C ILE A 369 25.50 -2.40 0.35
N PRO A 370 26.04 -1.16 0.30
CA PRO A 370 27.42 -0.93 -0.10
C PRO A 370 28.41 -1.65 0.83
N PRO A 371 29.60 -2.05 0.32
CA PRO A 371 30.61 -2.77 1.12
C PRO A 371 30.99 -2.04 2.42
N GLU A 372 31.08 -0.71 2.35
CA GLU A 372 31.41 0.18 3.47
C GLU A 372 30.41 0.10 4.62
N MET A 373 29.11 -0.08 4.32
CA MET A 373 28.06 -0.23 5.33
C MET A 373 27.88 -1.67 5.81
N ALA A 374 28.20 -2.64 4.93
CA ALA A 374 28.10 -4.06 5.25
C ALA A 374 29.31 -4.58 6.05
N GLU A 375 30.37 -3.77 6.20
CA GLU A 375 31.68 -4.18 6.71
C GLU A 375 32.24 -5.40 5.95
N GLN A 376 32.01 -5.44 4.63
CA GLN A 376 32.42 -6.53 3.74
C GLN A 376 33.23 -6.01 2.55
N GLU A 377 33.94 -6.90 1.85
CA GLU A 377 34.72 -6.54 0.65
C GLU A 377 33.81 -6.26 -0.56
N GLU A 378 32.63 -6.89 -0.61
CA GLU A 378 31.66 -6.78 -1.70
C GLU A 378 30.31 -6.26 -1.20
N ALA A 379 29.51 -5.73 -2.12
CA ALA A 379 28.17 -5.25 -1.81
C ALA A 379 27.25 -6.43 -1.50
N VAL A 380 26.42 -6.28 -0.47
CA VAL A 380 25.47 -7.31 -0.05
C VAL A 380 24.11 -7.04 -0.67
N THR A 381 23.53 -8.02 -1.34
CA THR A 381 22.16 -7.91 -1.87
C THR A 381 21.17 -8.47 -0.86
N MET A 382 20.18 -7.67 -0.48
CA MET A 382 19.07 -8.06 0.37
C MET A 382 17.76 -8.02 -0.42
N ASP A 383 17.13 -9.17 -0.57
CA ASP A 383 15.82 -9.36 -1.19
C ASP A 383 14.83 -9.71 -0.09
N MET A 384 13.82 -8.87 0.09
CA MET A 384 12.74 -9.09 1.04
C MET A 384 11.41 -9.13 0.29
N ALA A 385 10.60 -10.15 0.55
CA ALA A 385 9.20 -10.19 0.17
C ALA A 385 8.36 -10.29 1.43
N MET A 386 7.29 -9.50 1.52
CA MET A 386 6.41 -9.41 2.66
C MET A 386 4.96 -9.46 2.18
N LYS A 387 4.20 -10.40 2.74
CA LYS A 387 2.76 -10.47 2.60
C LYS A 387 2.12 -10.21 3.95
N GLN A 388 1.15 -9.31 4.01
CA GLN A 388 0.46 -9.00 5.25
C GLN A 388 -1.04 -9.04 5.02
N SER A 389 -1.76 -9.56 6.01
CA SER A 389 -3.20 -9.39 6.14
C SER A 389 -3.50 -8.93 7.56
N ALA A 390 -4.37 -7.94 7.72
CA ALA A 390 -4.81 -7.50 9.04
C ALA A 390 -6.29 -7.15 9.03
N PHE A 391 -6.98 -7.49 10.10
CA PHE A 391 -8.37 -7.12 10.33
C PHE A 391 -8.46 -6.27 11.59
N TYR A 392 -9.14 -5.13 11.47
CA TYR A 392 -9.31 -4.16 12.53
C TYR A 392 -10.79 -4.07 12.87
N LYS A 393 -11.11 -4.00 14.16
CA LYS A 393 -12.46 -3.73 14.67
C LYS A 393 -12.41 -2.57 15.65
N ILE A 394 -13.18 -1.53 15.39
CA ILE A 394 -13.44 -0.43 16.33
C ILE A 394 -14.68 -0.78 17.15
N TYR A 395 -14.63 -0.57 18.46
CA TYR A 395 -15.72 -0.87 19.39
C TYR A 395 -15.59 -0.06 20.69
N ASP A 396 -16.59 -0.16 21.57
CA ASP A 396 -16.61 0.51 22.89
C ASP A 396 -16.34 2.03 22.82
N LEU A 397 -17.12 2.75 22.02
CA LEU A 397 -17.02 4.21 21.87
C LEU A 397 -17.40 4.95 23.17
N ASP A 398 -16.67 6.02 23.50
CA ASP A 398 -16.80 6.86 24.70
C ASP A 398 -16.76 6.10 26.03
N VAL A 399 -16.11 4.93 26.04
CA VAL A 399 -15.83 4.19 27.27
C VAL A 399 -14.47 4.63 27.82
N PRO A 400 -14.39 5.15 29.06
CA PRO A 400 -13.11 5.52 29.66
C PRO A 400 -12.28 4.28 30.01
N PHE A 401 -10.95 4.44 30.01
CA PHE A 401 -10.02 3.37 30.36
C PHE A 401 -8.91 3.91 31.27
N THR A 402 -8.25 2.99 31.97
CA THR A 402 -7.09 3.28 32.81
C THR A 402 -5.80 2.90 32.10
N ILE A 403 -4.76 3.67 32.32
CA ILE A 403 -3.41 3.40 31.82
C ILE A 403 -2.50 2.89 32.93
N PRO A 404 -1.45 2.12 32.60
CA PRO A 404 -0.42 1.72 33.55
C PRO A 404 0.42 2.92 34.02
N ASP A 405 0.99 2.81 35.23
CA ASP A 405 1.95 3.79 35.75
C ASP A 405 3.34 3.57 35.11
N VAL A 406 3.75 4.53 34.29
CA VAL A 406 5.05 4.53 33.59
C VAL A 406 6.08 5.48 34.22
N SER A 407 5.82 6.01 35.42
CA SER A 407 6.72 6.96 36.10
C SER A 407 8.10 6.38 36.42
N LYS A 408 8.22 5.06 36.49
CA LYS A 408 9.47 4.31 36.73
C LYS A 408 10.10 3.75 35.46
N ALA A 409 9.63 4.17 34.28
CA ALA A 409 10.18 3.68 33.03
C ALA A 409 11.67 4.06 32.90
N VAL A 410 12.48 3.09 32.47
CA VAL A 410 13.91 3.30 32.22
C VAL A 410 14.09 3.90 30.82
N ASP A 411 15.04 4.82 30.63
CA ASP A 411 15.30 5.37 29.29
C ASP A 411 15.97 4.31 28.40
N MET A 412 15.54 4.20 27.14
CA MET A 412 16.14 3.26 26.19
C MET A 412 17.67 3.40 26.10
N ASN A 413 18.22 4.61 26.17
CA ASN A 413 19.66 4.81 26.08
C ASN A 413 20.40 4.18 27.27
N GLU A 414 19.79 4.18 28.46
CA GLU A 414 20.34 3.50 29.64
C GLU A 414 20.28 1.98 29.47
N VAL A 415 19.20 1.45 28.89
CA VAL A 415 19.08 0.02 28.57
C VAL A 415 20.20 -0.41 27.61
N LEU A 416 20.43 0.36 26.53
CA LEU A 416 21.47 0.06 25.54
C LEU A 416 22.89 0.14 26.12
N GLN A 417 23.15 1.06 27.05
CA GLN A 417 24.45 1.16 27.73
C GLN A 417 24.78 -0.04 28.63
N ASN A 418 23.76 -0.74 29.14
CA ASN A 418 23.94 -1.91 30.01
C ASN A 418 24.04 -3.24 29.25
N ILE A 419 23.83 -3.23 27.92
CA ILE A 419 23.90 -4.41 27.05
C ILE A 419 25.29 -4.54 26.38
N ASN A 420 26.03 -3.45 26.27
CA ASN A 420 27.45 -3.41 25.84
C ASN A 420 28.39 -3.57 27.04
#